data_AF-A0A2E1SUR7-F1
#
_entry.id   AF-A0A2E1SUR7-F1
#
_cell.length_a   1.000
_cell.length_b   1.000
_cell.length_c   1.000
_cell.angle_alpha   90.00
_cell.angle_beta   90.00
_cell.angle_gamma   90.00
#
_symmetry.space_group_name_H-M   'P 1'
#
loop_
_entity.id
_entity.type
_entity.pdbx_description
1 polymer ?
#
loop_
_entity_poly.entity_id
_entity_poly.type
_entity_poly.pdbx_seq_one_letter_code
_entity_poly.pdbx_strand_id
1 'polypeptide(L)' 'MSHSLGVVTPELISFEKPLQLERGQTLPRYDLMIETYGKLNADKSNAVLVCHALSG' A
#
# COMPACT_ATOMS: atom_id res chain seq x y z
N MET A 1 -19.02 17.73 10.36
CA MET A 1 -18.98 17.95 8.90
C MET A 1 -18.16 16.82 8.30
N SER A 2 -18.79 15.89 7.57
CA SER A 2 -18.06 14.80 6.91
C SER A 2 -17.58 15.30 5.55
N HIS A 3 -16.28 15.46 5.38
CA HIS A 3 -15.68 15.71 4.08
C HIS A 3 -15.34 14.36 3.44
N SER A 4 -16.01 14.02 2.34
CA SER A 4 -15.57 12.92 1.49
C SER A 4 -14.35 13.36 0.68
N LEU A 5 -13.39 12.46 0.50
CA LEU A 5 -12.14 12.73 -0.23
C LEU A 5 -12.29 12.64 -1.76
N GLY A 6 -13.49 12.34 -2.26
CA GLY A 6 -13.74 12.08 -3.68
C GLY A 6 -13.28 10.69 -4.12
N VAL A 7 -13.22 10.46 -5.43
CA VAL A 7 -12.72 9.20 -6.01
C VAL A 7 -11.20 9.18 -5.91
N VAL A 8 -10.65 8.15 -5.27
CA VAL A 8 -9.21 7.88 -5.26
C VAL A 8 -8.91 6.83 -6.33
N THR A 9 -7.77 6.97 -7.01
CA THR A 9 -7.34 6.02 -8.03
C THR A 9 -6.30 5.08 -7.45
N PRO A 10 -6.47 3.76 -7.55
CA PRO A 10 -5.46 2.80 -7.17
C PRO A 10 -4.14 3.00 -7.95
N GLU A 11 -3.03 2.89 -7.25
CA GLU A 11 -1.67 2.91 -7.81
C GLU A 11 -1.05 1.51 -7.72
N LEU A 12 -0.49 1.03 -8.83
CA LEU A 12 0.26 -0.22 -8.89
C LEU A 12 1.75 0.07 -8.69
N ILE A 13 2.32 -0.48 -7.63
CA ILE A 13 3.75 -0.39 -7.32
C ILE A 13 4.41 -1.74 -7.61
N SER A 14 5.39 -1.74 -8.51
CA SER A 14 6.15 -2.94 -8.86
C SER A 14 7.39 -3.12 -7.99
N PHE A 15 7.53 -4.31 -7.41
CA PHE A 15 8.68 -4.75 -6.64
C PHE A 15 9.45 -5.83 -7.39
N GLU A 16 10.62 -5.47 -7.92
CA GLU A 16 11.51 -6.38 -8.66
C GLU A 16 12.48 -7.16 -7.73
N LYS A 17 12.46 -6.85 -6.43
CA LYS A 17 13.31 -7.54 -5.44
C LYS A 17 12.62 -8.80 -4.96
N PRO A 18 13.31 -9.97 -4.96
CA PRO A 18 12.73 -11.20 -4.43
C PRO A 18 12.30 -11.09 -2.97
N LEU A 19 11.08 -11.52 -2.67
CA LEU A 19 10.52 -11.62 -1.32
C LEU A 19 10.59 -13.06 -0.83
N GLN A 20 11.28 -13.28 0.29
CA GLN A 20 11.28 -14.57 0.97
C GLN A 20 10.00 -14.73 1.77
N LEU A 21 9.26 -15.80 1.52
CA LEU A 21 8.03 -16.14 2.21
C LEU A 21 8.36 -16.99 3.43
N GLU A 22 7.54 -16.88 4.49
CA GLU A 22 7.79 -17.57 5.77
C GLU A 22 7.91 -19.10 5.64
N ARG A 23 7.27 -19.70 4.63
CA ARG A 23 7.34 -21.15 4.35
C ARG A 23 8.50 -21.55 3.44
N GLY A 24 9.50 -20.69 3.28
CA GLY A 24 10.76 -20.97 2.56
C GLY A 24 10.69 -20.84 1.03
N GLN A 25 9.53 -20.44 0.48
CA GLN A 25 9.41 -20.11 -0.93
C GLN A 25 9.89 -18.68 -1.20
N THR A 26 10.27 -18.39 -2.44
CA THR A 26 10.62 -17.04 -2.89
C THR A 26 9.63 -16.56 -3.93
N LEU A 27 9.11 -15.36 -3.76
CA LEU A 27 8.37 -14.63 -4.79
C LEU A 27 9.36 -13.71 -5.53
N PRO A 28 9.75 -14.00 -6.80
CA PRO A 28 10.83 -13.28 -7.46
C PRO A 28 10.53 -11.80 -7.72
N ARG A 29 9.25 -11.50 -7.98
CA ARG A 29 8.70 -10.19 -8.28
C ARG A 29 7.24 -10.18 -7.83
N TYR A 30 6.74 -9.03 -7.38
CA TYR A 30 5.31 -8.83 -7.12
C TYR A 30 4.89 -7.38 -7.35
N ASP A 31 3.59 -7.19 -7.59
CA ASP A 31 2.98 -5.87 -7.67
C ASP A 31 2.07 -5.67 -6.45
N LEU A 32 2.09 -4.47 -5.88
CA LEU A 32 1.21 -4.08 -4.78
C LEU A 32 0.29 -2.96 -5.28
N MET A 33 -1.02 -3.20 -5.21
CA MET A 33 -2.02 -2.16 -5.47
C MET A 33 -2.31 -1.41 -4.17
N ILE A 34 -2.15 -0.09 -4.16
CA ILE A 34 -2.43 0.74 -2.99
C ILE A 34 -3.28 1.94 -3.35
N GLU A 35 -3.87 2.56 -2.32
CA GLU A 35 -4.46 3.88 -2.41
C GLU A 35 -3.90 4.74 -1.28
N THR A 36 -3.67 6.02 -1.57
CA THR A 36 -3.21 6.99 -0.57
C THR A 36 -4.26 8.07 -0.35
N TYR A 37 -4.50 8.39 0.92
CA TYR A 37 -5.48 9.36 1.35
C TYR A 37 -4.78 10.50 2.10
N GLY A 38 -4.79 11.70 1.51
CA GLY A 38 -4.06 12.85 2.05
C GLY A 38 -2.67 13.03 1.44
N LYS A 39 -1.76 13.70 2.16
CA LYS A 39 -0.40 13.99 1.70
C LYS A 39 0.62 13.72 2.80
N LEU A 40 1.73 13.13 2.40
CA LEU A 40 2.90 12.94 3.27
C LEU A 40 3.53 14.31 3.56
N ASN A 41 3.91 14.56 4.82
CA ASN A 41 4.66 15.74 5.21
C ASN A 41 6.14 15.64 4.79
N ALA A 42 6.87 16.77 4.84
CA ALA A 42 8.24 16.85 4.34
C ALA A 42 9.22 15.94 5.10
N ASP A 43 9.02 15.77 6.41
CA ASP A 43 9.76 14.89 7.31
C ASP A 43 9.28 13.43 7.26
N LYS A 44 8.20 13.14 6.52
CA LYS A 44 7.63 11.80 6.32
C LYS A 44 7.20 11.10 7.62
N SER A 45 6.83 11.87 8.63
CA SER A 45 6.48 11.38 9.97
C SER A 45 4.98 11.07 10.16
N ASN A 46 4.12 11.40 9.18
CA ASN A 46 2.67 11.25 9.29
C ASN A 46 2.08 10.06 8.50
N ALA A 47 2.90 9.09 8.09
CA ALA A 47 2.40 7.92 7.37
C ALA A 47 1.67 6.95 8.31
N VAL A 48 0.50 6.48 7.89
CA VAL A 48 -0.28 5.44 8.58
C VAL A 48 -0.62 4.34 7.57
N LEU A 49 -0.30 3.09 7.91
CA LEU A 49 -0.63 1.93 7.10
C LEU A 49 -1.96 1.33 7.59
N VAL A 50 -2.91 1.17 6.68
CA VAL A 50 -4.17 0.48 6.92
C VAL A 50 -4.12 -0.87 6.22
N CYS A 51 -4.23 -1.96 6.97
CA CYS A 51 -4.36 -3.30 6.42
C CYS A 51 -5.84 -3.68 6.32
N HIS A 52 -6.26 -4.19 5.16
CA HIS A 52 -7.63 -4.61 4.94
C HIS A 52 -7.92 -5.96 5.62
N ALA A 53 -9.19 -6.22 5.92
CA ALA A 53 -9.66 -7.54 6.36
C ALA A 53 -9.69 -8.51 5.17
N LEU A 54 -9.91 -9.81 5.41
CA LEU A 54 -9.91 -10.83 4.34
C LEU A 54 -10.87 -10.52 3.17
N SER A 55 -12.06 -10.00 3.48
CA SER A 55 -13.08 -9.59 2.51
C SER A 55 -13.15 -8.08 2.31
N GLY A 56 -12.09 -7.37 2.72
CA GLY A 56 -11.95 -5.93 2.54
C GLY A 56 -11.86 -5.54 1.09
#